data_AF-A2EX87-F1
#
_entry.id   AF-A2EX87-F1
#
_cell.length_a   1.000
_cell.length_b   1.000
_cell.length_c   1.000
_cell.angle_alpha   90.00
_cell.angle_beta   90.00
_cell.angle_gamma   90.00
#
_symmetry.space_group_name_H-M   'P 1'
#
loop_
_entity.id
_entity.type
_entity.pdbx_description
1 polymer ?
#
loop_
_entity_poly.entity_id
_entity_poly.type
_entity_poly.pdbx_seq_one_letter_code
_entity_poly.pdbx_strand_id
1 'polypeptide(L)'
;MTEFGFSASSSNSELNQEAQQHDEAQVIKFNVPYAPELSEDYLIEILTPYKETIDKLQAFFLWRRPIQLILVLLYINFWAIIIYLLNLSFINISIIITVSFVYIMMIHERHGVVSNIFFPPVPVDYDSTASNRIYPLENIAHIISIFVSRFYSFYNSCFTKLSDLSFVGQLSWISILVCMFIFFKIVRTFWIVMFFIDGLLILPGFLFNPAIYPSISDNMQWVLTIISPKLRD
;
A
#
# COMPACT_ATOMS: atom_id res chain seq x y z
N MET A 1 20.66 16.41 71.86
CA MET A 1 19.45 15.97 71.15
C MET A 1 19.49 16.64 69.79
N THR A 2 19.93 15.88 68.79
CA THR A 2 20.17 16.38 67.44
C THR A 2 19.49 15.38 66.52
N GLU A 3 18.34 15.76 65.96
CA GLU A 3 17.61 14.96 64.99
C GLU A 3 18.23 15.18 63.60
N PHE A 4 18.72 14.10 63.00
CA PHE A 4 19.09 14.04 61.59
C PHE A 4 17.84 13.65 60.79
N GLY A 5 17.29 14.60 60.03
CA GLY A 5 16.30 14.33 58.98
C GLY A 5 17.00 13.94 57.68
N PHE A 6 16.79 12.70 57.23
CA PHE A 6 17.27 12.21 55.94
C PHE A 6 16.15 12.39 54.90
N SER A 7 16.33 13.30 53.94
CA SER A 7 15.45 13.43 52.77
C SER A 7 15.86 12.41 51.72
N ALA A 8 15.05 11.36 51.53
CA ALA A 8 15.13 10.46 50.39
C ALA A 8 13.89 10.69 49.50
N SER A 9 14.01 11.59 48.52
CA SER A 9 13.00 11.78 47.48
C SER A 9 13.65 12.40 46.25
N SER A 10 14.39 11.60 45.48
CA SER A 10 14.82 12.01 44.12
C SER A 10 15.15 10.86 43.18
N SER A 11 14.73 9.61 43.44
CA SER A 11 15.08 8.47 42.56
C SER A 11 13.92 7.89 41.77
N ASN A 12 12.68 8.33 41.99
CA ASN A 12 11.50 7.80 41.27
C ASN A 12 11.08 8.67 40.06
N SER A 13 11.71 9.84 39.86
CA SER A 13 11.37 10.75 38.76
C SER A 13 12.16 10.49 37.47
N GLU A 14 13.35 9.90 37.55
CA GLU A 14 14.19 9.64 36.36
C GLU A 14 13.77 8.36 35.62
N LEU A 15 13.33 7.33 36.35
CA LEU A 15 12.89 6.05 35.75
C LEU A 15 11.57 6.14 34.97
N ASN A 16 10.76 7.17 35.24
CA ASN A 16 9.50 7.40 34.52
C ASN A 16 9.67 8.24 33.25
N GLN A 17 10.81 8.92 33.05
CA GLN A 17 11.08 9.68 31.84
C GLN A 17 11.67 8.80 30.73
N GLU A 18 12.50 7.81 31.07
CA GLU A 18 13.04 6.88 30.08
C GLU A 18 11.97 5.92 29.53
N ALA A 19 10.97 5.54 30.33
CA ALA A 19 9.86 4.68 29.89
C ALA A 19 8.84 5.41 28.99
N GLN A 20 8.74 6.75 29.08
CA GLN A 20 7.83 7.54 28.24
C GLN A 20 8.44 7.95 26.90
N GLN A 21 9.75 7.80 26.72
CA GLN A 21 10.42 8.15 25.47
C GLN A 21 10.47 6.99 24.45
N HIS A 22 10.06 5.78 24.85
CA HIS A 22 10.09 4.61 23.98
C HIS A 22 8.75 4.26 23.31
N ASP A 23 7.67 4.97 23.65
CA ASP A 23 6.30 4.73 23.16
C ASP A 23 5.82 5.70 22.06
N GLU A 24 6.72 6.53 21.52
CA GLU A 24 6.46 7.20 20.25
C GLU A 24 6.59 6.17 19.12
N ALA A 25 5.49 5.48 18.84
CA ALA A 25 5.27 4.81 17.57
C ALA A 25 5.65 5.80 16.48
N GLN A 26 6.80 5.58 15.84
CA GLN A 26 7.37 6.45 14.82
C GLN A 26 6.28 6.84 13.82
N VAL A 27 5.76 8.06 13.96
CA VAL A 27 4.84 8.64 12.99
C VAL A 27 5.69 8.86 11.76
N ILE A 28 5.48 8.03 10.74
CA ILE A 28 6.24 8.04 9.50
C ILE A 28 5.89 9.33 8.75
N LYS A 29 6.53 10.44 9.10
CA LYS A 29 6.38 11.73 8.41
C LYS A 29 7.34 11.76 7.22
N PHE A 30 6.80 11.57 6.03
CA PHE A 30 7.55 11.76 4.79
C PHE A 30 7.45 13.24 4.41
N ASN A 31 8.58 13.88 4.12
CA ASN A 31 8.59 15.27 3.69
C ASN A 31 8.26 15.33 2.17
N VAL A 32 7.08 15.82 1.81
CA VAL A 32 6.56 15.76 0.43
C VAL A 32 6.04 17.15 -0.01
N PRO A 33 6.25 17.57 -1.28
CA PRO A 33 5.70 18.83 -1.79
C PRO A 33 4.18 18.82 -1.74
N TYR A 34 3.60 19.88 -1.20
CA TYR A 34 2.18 20.01 -0.90
C TYR A 34 1.35 20.13 -2.18
N ALA A 35 0.47 19.16 -2.45
CA ALA A 35 -0.59 19.28 -3.43
C ALA A 35 -1.88 19.67 -2.68
N PRO A 36 -2.36 20.92 -2.77
CA PRO A 36 -3.46 21.41 -1.93
C PRO A 36 -4.81 20.74 -2.21
N GLU A 37 -4.99 20.09 -3.37
CA GLU A 37 -6.21 19.36 -3.74
C GLU A 37 -6.32 17.95 -3.10
N LEU A 38 -5.28 17.49 -2.40
CA LEU A 38 -5.20 16.16 -1.77
C LEU A 38 -4.71 16.27 -0.32
N SER A 39 -5.29 17.20 0.45
CA SER A 39 -5.01 17.31 1.88
C SER A 39 -5.39 16.01 2.61
N GLU A 40 -4.63 15.69 3.64
CA GLU A 40 -4.86 14.49 4.46
C GLU A 40 -6.28 14.48 5.03
N ASP A 41 -6.79 15.64 5.45
CA ASP A 41 -8.13 15.81 6.01
C ASP A 41 -9.23 15.42 5.00
N TYR A 42 -9.07 15.81 3.73
CA TYR A 42 -10.03 15.47 2.66
C TYR A 42 -10.02 13.97 2.35
N LEU A 43 -8.83 13.35 2.34
CA LEU A 43 -8.71 11.90 2.18
C LEU A 43 -9.34 11.15 3.34
N ILE A 44 -9.15 11.61 4.58
CA ILE A 44 -9.78 11.00 5.76
C ILE A 44 -11.31 11.06 5.64
N GLU A 45 -11.88 12.20 5.22
CA GLU A 45 -13.32 12.34 5.02
C GLU A 45 -13.86 11.34 3.99
N ILE A 46 -13.18 11.18 2.85
CA ILE A 46 -13.55 10.21 1.80
C ILE A 46 -13.39 8.75 2.27
N LEU A 47 -12.33 8.45 3.02
CA LEU A 47 -12.00 7.08 3.42
C LEU A 47 -12.79 6.60 4.64
N THR A 48 -13.31 7.51 5.46
CA THR A 48 -14.11 7.20 6.66
C THR A 48 -15.25 6.19 6.41
N PRO A 49 -16.12 6.34 5.39
CA PRO A 49 -17.18 5.35 5.12
C PRO A 49 -16.64 3.95 4.76
N TYR A 50 -15.38 3.85 4.32
CA TYR A 50 -14.76 2.59 3.90
C TYR A 50 -13.80 2.01 4.96
N LYS A 51 -13.74 2.58 6.16
CA LYS A 51 -12.81 2.18 7.22
C LYS A 51 -12.82 0.67 7.49
N GLU A 52 -14.00 0.06 7.62
CA GLU A 52 -14.10 -1.39 7.88
C GLU A 52 -13.49 -2.23 6.75
N THR A 53 -13.70 -1.82 5.49
CA THR A 53 -13.12 -2.47 4.32
C THR A 53 -11.61 -2.29 4.29
N ILE A 54 -11.13 -1.09 4.62
CA ILE A 54 -9.70 -0.77 4.70
C ILE A 54 -9.03 -1.62 5.79
N ASP A 55 -9.61 -1.72 6.99
CA ASP A 55 -9.08 -2.54 8.08
C ASP A 55 -9.01 -4.02 7.69
N LYS A 56 -10.03 -4.54 7.00
CA LYS A 56 -10.01 -5.91 6.45
C LYS A 56 -8.91 -6.10 5.39
N LEU A 57 -8.74 -5.11 4.51
CA LEU A 57 -7.72 -5.12 3.46
C LEU A 57 -6.31 -5.06 4.06
N GLN A 58 -6.11 -4.25 5.10
CA GLN A 58 -4.86 -4.19 5.84
C GLN A 58 -4.56 -5.51 6.54
N ALA A 59 -5.53 -6.10 7.23
CA ALA A 59 -5.35 -7.40 7.86
C ALA A 59 -4.97 -8.49 6.85
N PHE A 60 -5.44 -8.37 5.61
CA PHE A 60 -5.08 -9.25 4.51
C PHE A 60 -3.63 -9.03 4.03
N PHE A 61 -3.24 -7.79 3.72
CA PHE A 61 -1.90 -7.47 3.21
C PHE A 61 -0.79 -7.58 4.24
N LEU A 62 -1.07 -7.31 5.52
CA LEU A 62 -0.09 -7.39 6.62
C LEU A 62 0.09 -8.82 7.16
N TRP A 63 -0.27 -9.82 6.36
CA TRP A 63 -0.11 -11.25 6.67
C TRP A 63 -0.74 -11.69 8.01
N ARG A 64 -1.73 -10.95 8.52
CA ARG A 64 -2.51 -11.39 9.70
C ARG A 64 -3.40 -12.59 9.37
N ARG A 65 -3.60 -12.85 8.08
CA ARG A 65 -4.42 -13.92 7.49
C ARG A 65 -3.65 -14.67 6.40
N PRO A 66 -2.57 -15.40 6.77
CA PRO A 66 -1.69 -16.02 5.79
C PRO A 66 -2.40 -17.10 4.97
N ILE A 67 -3.36 -17.83 5.56
CA ILE A 67 -4.12 -18.87 4.85
C ILE A 67 -4.96 -18.25 3.73
N GLN A 68 -5.68 -17.17 4.02
CA GLN A 68 -6.49 -16.46 3.03
C GLN A 68 -5.61 -15.87 1.93
N LEU A 69 -4.45 -15.31 2.30
CA LEU A 69 -3.47 -14.80 1.32
C LEU A 69 -2.97 -15.92 0.40
N ILE A 70 -2.62 -17.09 0.95
CA ILE A 70 -2.20 -18.26 0.16
C ILE A 70 -3.31 -18.72 -0.78
N LEU A 71 -4.57 -18.76 -0.33
CA LEU A 71 -5.70 -19.12 -1.18
C LEU A 71 -5.89 -18.15 -2.35
N VAL A 72 -5.75 -16.84 -2.09
CA VAL A 72 -5.81 -15.82 -3.14
C VAL A 72 -4.63 -15.92 -4.09
N LEU A 73 -3.41 -16.16 -3.59
CA LEU A 73 -2.23 -16.40 -4.44
C LEU A 73 -2.44 -17.62 -5.32
N LEU A 74 -2.92 -18.75 -4.76
CA LEU A 74 -3.23 -19.95 -5.54
C LEU A 74 -4.30 -19.67 -6.59
N TYR A 75 -5.33 -18.92 -6.25
CA TYR A 75 -6.40 -18.54 -7.18
C TYR A 75 -5.87 -17.68 -8.34
N ILE A 76 -5.09 -16.64 -8.04
CA ILE A 76 -4.49 -15.76 -9.05
C ILE A 76 -3.53 -16.55 -9.93
N ASN A 77 -2.69 -17.40 -9.34
CA ASN A 77 -1.73 -18.24 -10.07
C ASN A 77 -2.41 -19.27 -10.96
N PHE A 78 -3.51 -19.87 -10.49
CA PHE A 78 -4.33 -20.76 -11.30
C PHE A 78 -4.87 -20.05 -12.55
N TRP A 79 -5.39 -18.83 -12.41
CA TRP A 79 -5.83 -18.03 -13.55
C TRP A 79 -4.69 -17.62 -14.47
N ALA A 80 -3.54 -17.23 -13.91
CA ALA A 80 -2.36 -16.90 -14.71
C ALA A 80 -1.90 -18.11 -15.56
N ILE A 81 -1.92 -19.32 -14.99
CA ILE A 81 -1.60 -20.56 -15.71
C ILE A 81 -2.61 -20.81 -16.83
N ILE A 82 -3.91 -20.66 -16.57
CA ILE A 82 -4.95 -20.82 -17.61
C ILE A 82 -4.72 -19.82 -18.76
N ILE A 83 -4.48 -18.56 -18.44
CA ILE A 83 -4.21 -17.49 -19.42
C ILE A 83 -2.99 -17.85 -20.28
N TYR A 84 -1.93 -18.36 -19.65
CA TYR A 84 -0.72 -18.78 -20.33
C TYR A 84 -0.97 -19.99 -21.26
N LEU A 85 -1.60 -21.05 -20.75
CA LEU A 85 -1.88 -22.27 -21.52
C LEU A 85 -2.79 -22.00 -22.72
N LEU A 86 -3.79 -21.15 -22.55
CA LEU A 86 -4.73 -20.77 -23.61
C LEU A 86 -4.21 -19.62 -24.50
N ASN A 87 -3.03 -19.05 -24.20
CA ASN A 87 -2.44 -17.89 -24.87
C ASN A 87 -3.49 -16.78 -25.10
N LEU A 88 -4.26 -16.49 -24.05
CA LEU A 88 -5.36 -15.54 -24.13
C LEU A 88 -4.84 -14.13 -24.41
N SER A 89 -5.48 -13.44 -25.35
CA SER A 89 -5.21 -12.03 -25.60
C SER A 89 -5.69 -11.18 -24.42
N PHE A 90 -5.15 -9.97 -24.30
CA PHE A 90 -5.56 -9.00 -23.27
C PHE A 90 -7.09 -8.80 -23.22
N ILE A 91 -7.76 -8.78 -24.37
CA ILE A 91 -9.22 -8.64 -24.45
C ILE A 91 -9.91 -9.82 -23.74
N ASN A 92 -9.46 -11.05 -23.97
CA ASN A 92 -10.03 -12.23 -23.34
C ASN A 92 -9.78 -12.23 -21.82
N ILE A 93 -8.61 -11.77 -21.37
CA ILE A 93 -8.29 -11.59 -19.94
C ILE A 93 -9.25 -10.58 -19.31
N SER A 94 -9.45 -9.42 -19.94
CA SER A 94 -10.36 -8.38 -19.45
C SER A 94 -11.80 -8.87 -19.36
N ILE A 95 -12.25 -9.68 -20.32
CA ILE A 95 -13.58 -10.31 -20.27
C ILE A 95 -13.67 -11.29 -19.10
N ILE A 96 -12.67 -12.15 -18.88
CA ILE A 96 -12.64 -13.10 -17.76
C ILE A 96 -12.68 -12.37 -16.42
N ILE A 97 -11.89 -11.30 -16.25
CA ILE A 97 -11.89 -10.48 -15.03
C ILE A 97 -13.27 -9.86 -14.82
N THR A 98 -13.87 -9.30 -15.86
CA THR A 98 -15.20 -8.66 -15.79
C THR A 98 -16.27 -9.67 -15.40
N VAL A 99 -16.29 -10.84 -16.03
CA VAL A 99 -17.24 -11.92 -15.73
C VAL A 99 -17.04 -12.46 -14.33
N SER A 100 -15.78 -12.64 -13.90
CA SER A 100 -15.46 -13.09 -12.54
C SER A 100 -15.90 -12.08 -11.49
N PHE A 101 -15.71 -10.78 -11.76
CA PHE A 101 -16.17 -9.70 -10.88
C PHE A 101 -17.69 -9.68 -10.75
N VAL A 102 -18.42 -9.77 -11.87
CA VAL A 102 -19.89 -9.86 -11.86
C VAL A 102 -20.35 -11.10 -11.08
N TYR A 103 -19.71 -12.25 -11.30
CA TYR A 103 -20.04 -13.48 -10.60
C TYR A 103 -19.82 -13.37 -9.08
N ILE A 104 -18.70 -12.77 -8.65
CA ILE A 104 -18.40 -12.50 -7.24
C ILE A 104 -19.45 -11.56 -6.63
N MET A 105 -19.83 -10.48 -7.33
CA MET A 105 -20.86 -9.55 -6.87
C MET A 105 -22.21 -10.25 -6.70
N MET A 106 -22.61 -11.08 -7.67
CA MET A 106 -23.85 -11.85 -7.58
C MET A 106 -23.84 -12.85 -6.41
N ILE A 107 -22.70 -13.49 -6.13
CA ILE A 107 -22.56 -14.40 -4.97
C ILE A 107 -22.63 -13.60 -3.67
N HIS A 108 -21.98 -12.44 -3.61
CA HIS A 108 -21.96 -11.60 -2.42
C HIS A 108 -23.37 -11.13 -2.04
N GLU A 109 -24.17 -10.69 -3.01
CA GLU A 109 -25.57 -10.30 -2.77
C GLU A 109 -26.46 -11.46 -2.32
N ARG A 110 -26.20 -12.68 -2.81
CA ARG A 110 -27.08 -13.84 -2.58
C ARG A 110 -26.68 -14.70 -1.38
N HIS A 111 -25.41 -14.69 -1.01
CA HIS A 111 -24.83 -15.54 0.04
C HIS A 111 -23.86 -14.74 0.91
N GLY A 112 -24.38 -13.97 1.87
CA GLY A 112 -23.58 -13.32 2.92
C GLY A 112 -22.70 -14.28 3.74
N VAL A 113 -22.95 -15.60 3.65
CA VAL A 113 -22.16 -16.67 4.27
C VAL A 113 -20.75 -16.77 3.68
N VAL A 114 -20.58 -16.51 2.37
CA VAL A 114 -19.26 -16.57 1.71
C VAL A 114 -18.36 -15.43 2.22
N SER A 115 -18.94 -14.24 2.45
CA SER A 115 -18.22 -13.08 2.98
C SER A 115 -17.58 -13.38 4.35
N ASN A 116 -18.30 -14.07 5.24
CA ASN A 116 -17.77 -14.40 6.58
C ASN A 116 -16.66 -15.47 6.59
N ILE A 117 -16.60 -16.34 5.57
CA ILE A 117 -15.56 -17.38 5.45
C ILE A 117 -14.28 -16.79 4.85
N PHE A 118 -14.40 -15.96 3.81
CA PHE A 118 -13.25 -15.34 3.14
C PHE A 118 -12.74 -14.10 3.89
N PHE A 119 -13.64 -13.35 4.52
CA PHE A 119 -13.35 -12.14 5.28
C PHE A 119 -14.02 -12.19 6.66
N PRO A 120 -13.58 -13.09 7.57
CA PRO A 120 -14.08 -13.06 8.94
C PRO A 120 -13.88 -11.67 9.56
N PRO A 121 -14.65 -11.30 10.59
CA PRO A 121 -14.41 -10.05 11.32
C PRO A 121 -12.98 -10.02 11.87
N VAL A 122 -12.36 -8.84 11.86
CA VAL A 122 -11.00 -8.66 12.39
C VAL A 122 -11.04 -8.95 13.90
N PRO A 123 -10.20 -9.86 14.43
CA PRO A 123 -10.15 -10.10 15.87
C PRO A 123 -9.73 -8.82 16.62
N VAL A 124 -10.47 -8.51 17.68
CA VAL A 124 -10.37 -7.30 18.51
C VAL A 124 -9.14 -7.32 19.43
N ASP A 125 -8.32 -8.38 19.37
CA ASP A 125 -7.08 -8.47 20.14
C ASP A 125 -6.02 -7.54 19.52
N TYR A 126 -6.10 -6.28 19.94
CA TYR A 126 -5.20 -5.17 19.60
C TYR A 126 -3.99 -5.22 20.51
N ASP A 127 -2.99 -5.99 20.12
CA ASP A 127 -1.64 -5.71 20.60
C ASP A 127 -1.03 -4.65 19.67
N SER A 128 -1.02 -3.39 20.13
CA SER A 128 -0.44 -2.25 19.40
C SER A 128 1.07 -2.43 19.14
N THR A 129 1.71 -3.38 19.80
CA THR A 129 3.12 -3.75 19.64
C THR A 129 3.34 -4.88 18.62
N ALA A 130 2.27 -5.53 18.15
CA ALA A 130 2.39 -6.63 17.20
C ALA A 130 2.89 -6.17 15.83
N SER A 131 3.74 -7.01 15.24
CA SER A 131 4.33 -6.82 13.91
C SER A 131 3.33 -6.61 12.78
N ASN A 132 2.14 -7.17 12.93
CA ASN A 132 1.11 -7.19 11.89
C ASN A 132 -0.11 -6.36 12.32
N ARG A 133 0.13 -5.25 13.05
CA ARG A 133 -0.93 -4.37 13.53
C ARG A 133 -1.64 -3.63 12.39
N ILE A 134 -2.93 -3.39 12.57
CA ILE A 134 -3.71 -2.53 11.67
C ILE A 134 -3.33 -1.09 11.98
N TYR A 135 -3.02 -0.32 10.94
CA TYR A 135 -2.61 1.07 11.10
C TYR A 135 -3.85 1.96 11.18
N PRO A 136 -3.79 3.03 11.99
CA PRO A 136 -4.90 3.97 12.10
C PRO A 136 -5.11 4.68 10.75
N LEU A 137 -6.35 5.09 10.48
CA LEU A 137 -6.77 5.58 9.17
C LEU A 137 -5.95 6.79 8.71
N GLU A 138 -5.53 7.62 9.65
CA GLU A 138 -4.69 8.81 9.45
C GLU A 138 -3.34 8.44 8.83
N ASN A 139 -2.71 7.36 9.32
CA ASN A 139 -1.43 6.88 8.76
C ASN A 139 -1.61 6.35 7.34
N ILE A 140 -2.75 5.71 7.05
CA ILE A 140 -3.08 5.20 5.72
C ILE A 140 -3.32 6.36 4.77
N ALA A 141 -4.13 7.34 5.20
CA ALA A 141 -4.43 8.54 4.44
C ALA A 141 -3.15 9.31 4.10
N HIS A 142 -2.22 9.44 5.05
CA HIS A 142 -0.91 10.03 4.81
C HIS A 142 -0.07 9.22 3.79
N ILE A 143 -0.02 7.89 3.88
CA ILE A 143 0.68 7.07 2.88
C ILE A 143 0.04 7.24 1.49
N ILE A 144 -1.28 7.19 1.41
CA ILE A 144 -2.03 7.35 0.16
C ILE A 144 -1.84 8.75 -0.41
N SER A 145 -1.86 9.80 0.40
CA SER A 145 -1.66 11.19 -0.06
C SER A 145 -0.30 11.34 -0.74
N ILE A 146 0.74 10.69 -0.21
CA ILE A 146 2.07 10.65 -0.81
C ILE A 146 2.03 9.95 -2.17
N PHE A 147 1.50 8.73 -2.24
CA PHE A 147 1.47 8.01 -3.52
C PHE A 147 0.63 8.73 -4.57
N VAL A 148 -0.54 9.25 -4.19
CA VAL A 148 -1.46 9.93 -5.11
C VAL A 148 -0.90 11.27 -5.56
N SER A 149 -0.32 12.08 -4.68
CA SER A 149 0.31 13.36 -5.07
C SER A 149 1.46 13.15 -6.06
N ARG A 150 2.28 12.11 -5.86
CA ARG A 150 3.36 11.74 -6.79
C ARG A 150 2.83 11.26 -8.12
N PHE A 151 1.83 10.38 -8.10
CA PHE A 151 1.20 9.89 -9.32
C PHE A 151 0.52 11.01 -10.10
N TYR A 152 -0.15 11.93 -9.42
CA TYR A 152 -0.79 13.10 -10.00
C TYR A 152 0.25 14.03 -10.66
N SER A 153 1.35 14.33 -9.97
CA SER A 153 2.44 15.15 -10.54
C SER A 153 3.06 14.50 -11.77
N PHE A 154 3.28 13.18 -11.74
CA PHE A 154 3.75 12.42 -12.90
C PHE A 154 2.75 12.48 -14.06
N TYR A 155 1.46 12.24 -13.77
CA TYR A 155 0.38 12.29 -14.76
C TYR A 155 0.29 13.67 -15.42
N ASN A 156 0.29 14.74 -14.63
CA ASN A 156 0.22 16.10 -15.14
C ASN A 156 1.47 16.44 -15.98
N SER A 157 2.65 16.03 -15.53
CA SER A 157 3.90 16.21 -16.28
C SER A 157 3.86 15.50 -17.65
N CYS A 158 3.34 14.28 -17.68
CA CYS A 158 3.10 13.56 -18.93
C CYS A 158 2.09 14.29 -19.80
N PHE A 159 0.95 14.69 -19.24
CA PHE A 159 -0.11 15.38 -19.98
C PHE A 159 0.39 16.69 -20.62
N THR A 160 1.12 17.53 -19.88
CA THR A 160 1.70 18.77 -20.40
C THR A 160 2.73 18.52 -21.51
N LYS A 161 3.53 17.44 -21.41
CA LYS A 161 4.48 17.09 -22.48
C LYS A 161 3.81 16.48 -23.71
N LEU A 162 2.65 15.85 -23.55
CA LEU A 162 1.88 15.26 -24.64
C LEU A 162 1.08 16.29 -25.43
N SER A 163 0.73 17.42 -24.81
CA SER A 163 0.07 18.55 -25.46
C SER A 163 1.05 19.49 -26.19
N ASP A 164 2.36 19.31 -26.00
CA ASP A 164 3.38 20.06 -26.72
C ASP A 164 3.56 19.51 -28.15
N LEU A 165 3.33 20.37 -29.15
CA LEU A 165 3.50 20.06 -30.58
C LEU A 165 4.97 20.08 -31.03
N SER A 166 5.91 20.40 -30.13
CA SER A 166 7.34 20.39 -30.40
C SER A 166 7.86 19.00 -30.78
N PHE A 167 9.03 18.94 -31.41
CA PHE A 167 9.75 17.69 -31.69
C PHE A 167 9.96 16.84 -30.41
N VAL A 168 10.17 17.50 -29.27
CA VAL A 168 10.34 16.84 -27.97
C VAL A 168 9.03 16.19 -27.50
N GLY A 169 7.88 16.85 -27.72
CA GLY A 169 6.56 16.28 -27.44
C GLY A 169 6.26 15.05 -28.31
N GLN A 170 6.57 15.13 -29.61
CA GLN A 170 6.44 13.98 -30.52
C GLN A 170 7.33 12.79 -30.13
N LEU A 171 8.58 13.06 -29.74
CA LEU A 171 9.49 12.02 -29.24
C LEU A 171 8.96 11.37 -27.95
N SER A 172 8.34 12.16 -27.08
CA SER A 172 7.70 11.67 -25.84
C SER A 172 6.52 10.74 -26.14
N TRP A 173 5.70 11.07 -27.14
CA TRP A 173 4.62 10.20 -27.64
C TRP A 173 5.15 8.86 -28.14
N ILE A 174 6.19 8.87 -28.99
CA ILE A 174 6.82 7.65 -29.50
C ILE A 174 7.37 6.82 -28.34
N SER A 175 8.02 7.46 -27.36
CA SER A 175 8.54 6.77 -26.18
C SER A 175 7.43 6.06 -25.39
N ILE A 176 6.28 6.70 -25.18
CA ILE A 176 5.13 6.08 -24.50
C ILE A 176 4.58 4.90 -25.30
N LEU A 177 4.44 5.03 -26.62
CA LEU A 177 3.98 3.93 -27.48
C LEU A 177 4.93 2.74 -27.43
N VAL A 178 6.24 2.99 -27.46
CA VAL A 178 7.27 1.94 -27.30
C VAL A 178 7.16 1.29 -25.92
N CYS A 179 7.00 2.07 -24.86
CA CYS A 179 6.79 1.55 -23.51
C CYS A 179 5.51 0.70 -23.42
N MET A 180 4.39 1.13 -24.01
CA MET A 180 3.16 0.34 -24.06
C MET A 180 3.36 -0.96 -24.86
N PHE A 181 4.07 -0.92 -25.99
CA PHE A 181 4.36 -2.11 -26.78
C PHE A 181 5.21 -3.12 -25.99
N ILE A 182 6.27 -2.65 -25.32
CA ILE A 182 7.11 -3.46 -24.44
C ILE A 182 6.26 -4.03 -23.29
N PHE A 183 5.41 -3.21 -22.67
CA PHE A 183 4.48 -3.64 -21.63
C PHE A 183 3.57 -4.77 -22.12
N PHE A 184 2.93 -4.64 -23.28
CA PHE A 184 2.10 -5.70 -23.86
C PHE A 184 2.90 -6.97 -24.16
N LYS A 185 4.17 -6.86 -24.54
CA LYS A 185 5.05 -8.03 -24.72
C LYS A 185 5.38 -8.70 -23.38
N ILE A 186 5.72 -7.92 -22.36
CA ILE A 186 6.00 -8.41 -21.01
C ILE A 186 4.77 -9.07 -20.39
N VAL A 187 3.57 -8.51 -20.61
CA VAL A 187 2.31 -9.10 -20.13
C VAL A 187 2.06 -10.50 -20.72
N ARG A 188 2.63 -10.83 -21.89
CA ARG A 188 2.59 -12.19 -22.44
C ARG A 188 3.61 -13.14 -21.80
N THR A 189 4.62 -12.61 -21.10
CA THR A 189 5.62 -13.40 -20.39
C THR A 189 5.08 -13.82 -19.03
N PHE A 190 4.49 -15.02 -18.99
CA PHE A 190 3.87 -15.61 -17.80
C PHE A 190 4.69 -15.42 -16.51
N TRP A 191 5.96 -15.79 -16.52
CA TRP A 191 6.81 -15.71 -15.33
C TRP A 191 6.96 -14.30 -14.78
N ILE A 192 7.16 -13.30 -15.65
CA ILE A 192 7.35 -11.91 -15.21
C ILE A 192 6.06 -11.39 -14.58
N VAL A 193 4.90 -11.68 -15.20
CA VAL A 193 3.59 -11.27 -14.69
C VAL A 193 3.29 -11.95 -13.35
N MET A 194 3.55 -13.25 -13.24
CA MET A 194 3.38 -14.02 -12.01
C MET A 194 4.23 -13.43 -10.88
N PHE A 195 5.54 -13.27 -11.09
CA PHE A 195 6.42 -12.67 -10.09
C PHE A 195 6.02 -11.24 -9.72
N PHE A 196 5.54 -10.46 -10.68
CA PHE A 196 5.10 -9.09 -10.42
C PHE A 196 3.83 -9.06 -9.57
N ILE A 197 2.83 -9.89 -9.86
CA ILE A 197 1.57 -9.94 -9.10
C ILE A 197 1.80 -10.52 -7.71
N ASP A 198 2.50 -11.65 -7.61
CA ASP A 198 2.85 -12.25 -6.31
C ASP A 198 3.68 -11.27 -5.48
N GLY A 199 4.65 -10.60 -6.11
CA GLY A 199 5.40 -9.51 -5.53
C GLY A 199 4.49 -8.41 -5.01
N LEU A 200 3.57 -7.88 -5.82
CA LEU A 200 2.65 -6.81 -5.42
C LEU A 200 1.76 -7.19 -4.23
N LEU A 201 1.34 -8.46 -4.12
CA LEU A 201 0.51 -8.94 -3.01
C LEU A 201 1.32 -9.17 -1.73
N ILE A 202 2.55 -9.65 -1.85
CA ILE A 202 3.41 -10.02 -0.71
C ILE A 202 4.18 -8.81 -0.18
N LEU A 203 4.59 -7.89 -1.07
CA LEU A 203 5.46 -6.76 -0.78
C LEU A 203 4.93 -5.86 0.34
N PRO A 204 3.64 -5.48 0.43
CA PRO A 204 3.16 -4.63 1.51
C PRO A 204 3.40 -5.28 2.89
N GLY A 205 3.08 -6.57 3.05
CA GLY A 205 3.31 -7.29 4.30
C GLY A 205 4.79 -7.39 4.67
N PHE A 206 5.67 -7.53 3.68
CA PHE A 206 7.12 -7.52 3.89
C PHE A 206 7.66 -6.13 4.27
N LEU A 207 7.22 -5.07 3.58
CA LEU A 207 7.67 -3.70 3.82
C LEU A 207 7.24 -3.17 5.18
N PHE A 208 6.02 -3.50 5.62
CA PHE A 208 5.47 -3.00 6.87
C PHE A 208 5.76 -3.90 8.08
N ASN A 209 6.57 -4.94 7.91
CA ASN A 209 7.01 -5.78 9.03
C ASN A 209 8.06 -5.02 9.87
N PRO A 210 7.84 -4.77 11.18
CA PRO A 210 8.78 -4.01 12.02
C PRO A 210 10.16 -4.64 12.16
N ALA A 211 10.32 -5.96 11.94
CA ALA A 211 11.65 -6.57 11.95
C ALA A 211 12.48 -6.15 10.73
N ILE A 212 11.82 -5.72 9.66
CA ILE A 212 12.44 -5.47 8.36
C ILE A 212 12.42 -3.96 8.04
N TYR A 213 11.34 -3.27 8.44
CA TYR A 213 11.11 -1.86 8.15
C TYR A 213 12.29 -0.95 8.50
N PRO A 214 12.93 -1.01 9.69
CA PRO A 214 14.06 -0.15 10.02
C PRO A 214 15.19 -0.26 8.99
N SER A 215 15.50 -1.49 8.57
CA SER A 215 16.58 -1.78 7.61
C SER A 215 16.28 -1.33 6.18
N ILE A 216 15.01 -1.17 5.81
CA ILE A 216 14.59 -0.78 4.44
C ILE A 216 14.13 0.68 4.37
N SER A 217 13.81 1.31 5.50
CA SER A 217 13.23 2.65 5.57
C SER A 217 14.06 3.70 4.80
N ASP A 218 15.38 3.71 4.96
CA ASP A 218 16.31 4.60 4.24
C ASP A 218 16.27 4.36 2.72
N ASN A 219 16.26 3.09 2.30
CA ASN A 219 16.17 2.73 0.88
C ASN A 219 14.82 3.12 0.29
N MET A 220 13.72 2.95 1.03
CA MET A 220 12.39 3.40 0.61
C MET A 220 12.34 4.91 0.44
N GLN A 221 12.89 5.68 1.39
CA GLN A 221 12.96 7.13 1.27
C GLN A 221 13.78 7.55 0.03
N TRP A 222 14.91 6.89 -0.22
CA TRP A 222 15.72 7.14 -1.41
C TRP A 222 14.95 6.84 -2.71
N VAL A 223 14.26 5.70 -2.80
CA VAL A 223 13.43 5.35 -3.97
C VAL A 223 12.31 6.36 -4.17
N LEU A 224 11.59 6.73 -3.11
CA LEU A 224 10.54 7.75 -3.16
C LEU A 224 11.09 9.12 -3.62
N THR A 225 12.33 9.42 -3.25
CA THR A 225 13.02 10.65 -3.68
C THR A 225 13.42 10.61 -5.15
N ILE A 226 13.80 9.45 -5.70
CA ILE A 226 14.09 9.30 -7.14
C ILE A 226 12.82 9.43 -7.97
N ILE A 227 11.73 8.80 -7.53
CA ILE A 227 10.46 8.82 -8.24
C ILE A 227 9.83 10.22 -8.18
N SER A 228 10.18 11.02 -7.18
CA SER A 228 9.85 12.44 -7.12
C SER A 228 10.68 13.25 -8.13
N PRO A 229 10.13 13.72 -9.27
CA PRO A 229 10.80 14.77 -10.01
C PRO A 229 11.01 15.95 -9.07
N LYS A 230 12.25 16.48 -9.01
CA LYS A 230 12.48 17.79 -8.40
C LYS A 230 11.64 18.77 -9.21
N LEU A 231 10.51 19.21 -8.66
CA LEU A 231 9.86 20.44 -9.08
C LEU A 231 10.93 21.52 -8.89
N ARG A 232 11.56 21.92 -9.99
CA ARG A 232 12.34 23.15 -9.99
C ARG A 232 11.30 24.25 -9.91
N ASP A 233 11.29 24.95 -8.79
CA ASP A 233 10.72 26.30 -8.71
C ASP A 233 11.37 27.22 -9.76
#